data_AF-A0A7Y7BHU5-F1
#
_entry.id   AF-A0A7Y7BHU5-F1
#
_cell.length_a   1.000
_cell.length_b   1.000
_cell.length_c   1.000
_cell.angle_alpha   90.00
_cell.angle_beta   90.00
_cell.angle_gamma   90.00
#
_symmetry.space_group_name_H-M   'P 1'
#
loop_
_entity.id
_entity.type
_entity.pdbx_description
1 polymer ?
#
loop_
_entity_poly.entity_id
_entity_poly.type
_entity_poly.pdbx_seq_one_letter_code
_entity_poly.pdbx_strand_id
1 'polypeptide(L)'
;LMAEIAAEKTQGNYLDFHTRNFIESIQKNDPSNAKCTPFTGSVAAINAHMGNVAFKTGRKVYWDNEKKNFGNDKEANALINATYHNGWAKPKV
;
A
#
# COMPACT_ATOMS: atom_id res chain seq x y z
N LEU A 1 -8.20 23.31 5.16
CA LEU A 1 -7.02 23.22 6.06
C LEU A 1 -7.32 22.07 7.02
N MET A 2 -6.55 20.99 7.05
CA MET A 2 -6.76 19.91 8.03
C MET A 2 -6.30 20.42 9.38
N ALA A 3 -7.18 20.41 10.38
CA ALA A 3 -6.84 20.83 11.73
C ALA A 3 -5.79 19.88 12.32
N GLU A 4 -4.87 20.43 13.10
CA GLU A 4 -3.86 19.66 13.83
C GLU A 4 -4.58 18.81 14.88
N ILE A 5 -4.42 17.49 14.81
CA ILE A 5 -5.03 16.54 15.76
C ILE A 5 -4.03 16.30 16.88
N ALA A 6 -4.44 16.54 18.12
CA ALA A 6 -3.62 16.27 19.29
C ALA A 6 -3.24 14.79 19.36
N ALA A 7 -1.98 14.50 19.71
CA ALA A 7 -1.52 13.13 19.85
C ALA A 7 -2.28 12.41 20.97
N GLU A 8 -2.97 11.33 20.64
CA GLU A 8 -3.63 10.47 21.62
C GLU A 8 -2.63 9.45 22.19
N LYS A 9 -2.78 9.11 23.47
CA LYS A 9 -1.97 8.04 24.07
C LYS A 9 -2.35 6.70 23.46
N THR A 10 -1.35 5.84 23.23
CA THR A 10 -1.57 4.48 22.75
C THR A 10 -2.42 3.70 23.74
N GLN A 11 -3.52 3.09 23.26
CA GLN A 11 -4.45 2.35 24.12
C GLN A 11 -4.03 0.87 24.27
N GLY A 12 -2.77 0.61 24.61
CA GLY A 12 -2.20 -0.73 24.74
C GLY A 12 -1.26 -1.12 23.60
N ASN A 13 -1.04 -2.42 23.42
CA ASN A 13 -0.12 -2.95 22.40
C ASN A 13 -0.86 -3.30 21.10
N TYR A 14 -0.69 -2.46 20.07
CA TYR A 14 -1.34 -2.64 18.78
C TYR A 14 -0.88 -3.90 18.03
N LEU A 15 0.35 -4.37 18.25
CA LEU A 15 0.80 -5.63 17.66
C LEU A 15 0.00 -6.81 18.24
N ASP A 16 -0.19 -6.83 19.56
CA ASP A 16 -0.97 -7.90 20.22
C ASP A 16 -2.43 -7.87 19.77
N PHE A 17 -3.02 -6.68 19.62
CA PHE A 17 -4.39 -6.52 19.13
C PHE A 17 -4.54 -6.99 17.68
N HIS A 18 -3.57 -6.67 16.82
CA HIS A 18 -3.59 -7.10 15.42
C HIS A 18 -3.47 -8.62 15.31
N THR A 19 -2.52 -9.23 16.03
CA THR A 19 -2.32 -10.68 16.05
C THR A 19 -3.55 -11.41 16.60
N ARG A 20 -4.16 -10.89 17.68
CA ARG A 20 -5.40 -11.46 18.22
C ARG A 20 -6.54 -11.43 17.19
N ASN A 21 -6.79 -10.29 16.56
CA ASN A 21 -7.84 -10.16 15.55
C ASN A 21 -7.62 -11.10 14.35
N PHE A 22 -6.36 -11.29 13.94
CA PHE A 22 -6.01 -12.22 12.87
C PHE A 22 -6.38 -13.67 13.25
N ILE A 23 -5.96 -14.13 14.43
CA ILE A 23 -6.26 -15.49 14.93
C ILE A 23 -7.78 -15.69 15.06
N GLU A 24 -8.49 -14.72 15.63
CA GLU A 24 -9.96 -14.79 15.78
C GLU A 24 -10.68 -14.91 14.43
N SER A 25 -10.22 -14.18 13.40
CA SER A 25 -10.80 -14.22 12.05
C SER A 25 -10.62 -15.60 11.42
N ILE A 26 -9.47 -16.24 11.63
CA ILE A 26 -9.20 -17.62 11.19
C ILE A 26 -10.10 -18.60 11.94
N GLN A 27 -10.16 -18.51 13.26
CA GLN A 27 -10.97 -19.43 14.09
C GLN A 27 -12.45 -19.39 13.74
N LYS A 28 -12.97 -18.20 13.40
CA LYS A 28 -14.36 -18.01 12.96
C LYS A 28 -14.59 -18.37 11.50
N ASN A 29 -13.52 -18.57 10.73
CA ASN A 29 -13.57 -18.68 9.26
C ASN A 29 -14.36 -17.52 8.62
N ASP A 30 -14.18 -16.31 9.15
CA ASP A 30 -14.91 -15.12 8.73
C ASP A 30 -13.92 -14.01 8.33
N PRO A 31 -13.66 -13.82 7.03
CA PRO A 31 -12.75 -12.81 6.54
C PRO A 31 -13.27 -11.37 6.77
N SER A 32 -14.57 -11.18 7.01
CA SER A 32 -15.14 -9.85 7.29
C SER A 32 -14.72 -9.31 8.67
N ASN A 33 -14.28 -10.19 9.57
CA ASN A 33 -13.77 -9.83 10.90
C ASN A 33 -12.34 -9.25 10.86
N ALA A 34 -11.62 -9.41 9.75
CA ALA A 34 -10.24 -8.92 9.63
C ALA A 34 -10.22 -7.38 9.54
N LYS A 35 -9.66 -6.73 10.57
CA LYS A 35 -9.57 -5.26 10.63
C LYS A 35 -8.62 -4.65 9.60
N CYS A 36 -7.62 -5.42 9.16
CA CYS A 36 -6.67 -5.02 8.13
C CYS A 36 -6.67 -6.10 7.05
N THR A 37 -7.45 -5.87 6.00
CA THR A 37 -7.52 -6.78 4.86
C THR A 37 -6.31 -6.59 3.93
N PRO A 38 -6.01 -7.55 3.05
CA PRO A 38 -4.97 -7.36 2.02
C PRO A 38 -5.19 -6.12 1.15
N PHE A 39 -6.45 -5.70 0.95
CA PHE A 39 -6.77 -4.46 0.24
C PHE A 39 -6.27 -3.21 0.97
N THR A 40 -6.45 -3.15 2.29
CA THR A 40 -5.91 -2.04 3.10
C THR A 40 -4.39 -1.97 2.97
N GLY A 41 -3.72 -3.13 3.03
CA GLY A 41 -2.27 -3.22 2.80
C GLY A 41 -1.84 -2.77 1.40
N SER A 42 -2.62 -3.12 0.37
CA SER A 42 -2.30 -2.73 -1.01
C SER A 42 -2.42 -1.22 -1.22
N VAL A 43 -3.41 -0.56 -0.63
CA VAL A 43 -3.55 0.91 -0.68
C VAL A 43 -2.34 1.59 0.00
N ALA A 44 -1.92 1.09 1.16
CA ALA A 44 -0.73 1.62 1.83
C ALA A 44 0.54 1.45 0.98
N ALA A 45 0.71 0.28 0.36
CA ALA A 45 1.84 -0.01 -0.53
C ALA A 45 1.84 0.88 -1.79
N ILE A 46 0.67 1.11 -2.41
CA ILE A 46 0.53 2.02 -3.55
C ILE A 46 0.95 3.44 -3.14
N ASN A 47 0.50 3.93 -1.99
CA ASN A 47 0.87 5.27 -1.50
C ASN A 47 2.38 5.41 -1.26
N ALA A 48 2.99 4.41 -0.62
CA ALA A 48 4.44 4.38 -0.42
C ALA A 48 5.18 4.37 -1.77
N HIS A 49 4.69 3.59 -2.74
CA HIS A 49 5.29 3.52 -4.08
C HIS A 49 5.18 4.85 -4.83
N MET A 50 4.03 5.54 -4.76
CA MET A 50 3.87 6.88 -5.34
C MET A 50 4.87 7.88 -4.74
N GLY A 51 5.12 7.82 -3.44
CA GLY A 51 6.17 8.62 -2.78
C GLY A 51 7.57 8.33 -3.33
N ASN A 52 7.91 7.06 -3.51
CA ASN A 52 9.19 6.65 -4.11
C ASN A 52 9.34 7.12 -5.56
N VAL A 53 8.26 7.05 -6.34
CA VAL A 53 8.24 7.52 -7.73
C VAL A 53 8.42 9.04 -7.78
N ALA A 54 7.73 9.79 -6.93
CA ALA A 54 7.90 11.24 -6.82
C ALA A 54 9.35 11.61 -6.44
N PHE A 55 9.93 10.88 -5.50
CA PHE A 55 11.32 11.07 -5.09
C PHE A 55 12.30 10.80 -6.24
N LYS A 56 12.15 9.67 -6.95
CA LYS A 56 13.04 9.27 -8.05
C LYS A 56 12.93 10.19 -9.27
N THR A 57 11.76 10.75 -9.53
CA THR A 57 11.54 11.70 -10.63
C THR A 57 11.85 13.16 -10.25
N GLY A 58 12.06 13.44 -8.96
CA GLY A 58 12.34 14.80 -8.46
C GLY A 58 11.17 15.76 -8.58
N ARG A 59 9.94 15.26 -8.79
CA ARG A 59 8.74 16.08 -9.04
C ARG A 59 7.48 15.44 -8.49
N LYS A 60 6.42 16.26 -8.38
CA LYS A 60 5.08 15.77 -8.05
C LYS A 60 4.55 14.88 -9.18
N VAL A 61 3.90 13.78 -8.81
CA VAL A 61 3.22 12.84 -9.72
C VAL A 61 1.73 12.78 -9.41
N TYR A 62 0.94 12.31 -10.39
CA TYR A 62 -0.52 12.27 -10.31
C TYR A 62 -1.01 10.85 -10.59
N TRP A 63 -1.82 10.31 -9.68
CA TRP A 63 -2.32 8.95 -9.77
C TRP A 63 -3.70 8.89 -10.44
N ASP A 64 -3.81 8.06 -11.46
CA ASP A 64 -5.06 7.66 -12.09
C ASP A 64 -5.55 6.38 -11.38
N ASN A 65 -6.54 6.54 -10.50
CA ASN A 65 -7.07 5.43 -9.71
C ASN A 65 -7.88 4.43 -10.54
N GLU A 66 -8.39 4.83 -11.70
CA GLU A 66 -9.14 3.93 -12.60
C GLU A 66 -8.17 3.03 -13.36
N LYS A 67 -7.10 3.63 -13.92
CA LYS A 67 -6.08 2.90 -14.70
C LYS A 67 -4.98 2.28 -13.84
N LYS A 68 -4.95 2.60 -12.54
CA LYS A 68 -3.92 2.17 -11.58
C LYS A 68 -2.50 2.51 -12.04
N ASN A 69 -2.32 3.74 -12.53
CA ASN A 69 -1.04 4.23 -13.04
C ASN A 69 -0.92 5.76 -12.94
N PHE A 70 0.10 6.36 -13.58
CA PHE A 70 0.33 7.81 -13.58
C PHE A 70 -0.21 8.51 -14.85
N GLY A 71 -1.29 8.01 -15.43
CA GLY A 71 -1.90 8.55 -16.66
C GLY A 71 -0.92 8.55 -17.84
N ASN A 72 -0.70 9.71 -18.45
CA ASN A 72 0.19 9.87 -19.60
C ASN A 72 1.68 10.06 -19.22
N ASP A 73 2.02 9.99 -17.93
CA ASP A 73 3.39 10.17 -17.44
C ASP A 73 4.25 8.93 -17.68
N LYS A 74 4.91 8.89 -18.84
CA LYS A 74 5.73 7.74 -19.26
C LYS A 74 6.90 7.46 -18.31
N GLU A 75 7.51 8.50 -17.76
CA GLU A 75 8.66 8.38 -16.86
C GLU A 75 8.24 7.77 -15.52
N ALA A 76 7.17 8.28 -14.90
CA ALA A 76 6.63 7.72 -13.67
C ALA A 76 6.09 6.30 -13.89
N ASN A 77 5.42 6.04 -15.01
CA ASN A 77 4.90 4.72 -15.35
C ASN A 77 6.01 3.67 -15.56
N ALA A 78 7.18 4.07 -16.06
CA ALA A 78 8.33 3.17 -16.19
C ALA A 78 8.82 2.63 -14.83
N LEU A 79 8.53 3.33 -13.74
CA LEU A 79 8.91 2.96 -12.37
C LEU A 79 7.86 2.10 -11.64
N ILE A 80 6.72 1.78 -12.27
CA ILE A 80 5.70 0.89 -11.68
C ILE A 80 6.21 -0.54 -11.62
N ASN A 81 6.90 -0.99 -12.66
CA ASN A 81 7.40 -2.36 -12.74
C ASN A 81 8.90 -2.42 -12.42
N ALA A 82 9.31 -3.49 -11.74
CA ALA A 82 10.72 -3.81 -11.59
C ALA A 82 11.33 -4.23 -12.93
N THR A 83 12.55 -3.77 -13.20
CA THR A 83 13.40 -4.37 -14.23
C THR A 83 13.99 -5.65 -13.66
N TYR A 84 13.68 -6.79 -14.28
CA TYR A 84 14.26 -8.07 -13.91
C TYR A 84 15.61 -8.24 -14.61
N HIS A 85 16.58 -8.84 -13.91
CA HIS A 85 17.95 -9.06 -14.39
C HIS A 85 18.30 -10.55 -14.38
N ASN A 86 19.44 -10.95 -14.97
CA ASN A 86 19.98 -12.31 -14.93
C ASN A 86 19.05 -13.41 -15.49
N GLY A 87 18.36 -13.11 -16.59
CA GLY A 87 17.45 -14.06 -17.25
C GLY A 87 16.11 -14.26 -16.57
N TRP A 88 15.86 -13.58 -15.43
CA TRP A 88 14.55 -13.60 -14.79
C TRP A 88 13.54 -12.76 -15.57
N ALA A 89 12.30 -13.25 -15.65
CA ALA A 89 11.18 -12.54 -16.25
C ALA A 89 10.03 -12.46 -15.26
N LYS A 90 9.24 -11.39 -15.35
CA LYS A 90 8.00 -11.25 -14.58
C LYS A 90 7.08 -12.46 -14.89
N PRO A 91 6.51 -13.12 -13.88
CA PRO A 91 5.54 -14.19 -14.11
C PRO A 91 4.39 -13.73 -15.00
N LYS A 92 4.00 -14.58 -15.93
CA LYS A 92 2.81 -14.40 -16.76
C LYS A 92 1.65 -15.09 -16.05
N VAL A 93 0.54 -14.37 -15.89
CA VAL A 93 -0.77 -14.95 -15.53
C VAL A 93 -1.51 -15.35 -16.79
#